data_AF-A0A920RR47-F1
#
_entry.id   AF-A0A920RR47-F1
#
_cell.length_a   1.000
_cell.length_b   1.000
_cell.length_c   1.000
_cell.angle_alpha   90.00
_cell.angle_beta   90.00
_cell.angle_gamma   90.00
#
_symmetry.space_group_name_H-M   'P 1'
#
loop_
_entity.id
_entity.type
_entity.pdbx_description
1 polymer ?
#
loop_
_entity_poly.entity_id
_entity_poly.type
_entity_poly.pdbx_seq_one_letter_code
_entity_poly.pdbx_strand_id
1 'polypeptide(L)'
;MAIKDPTGKTAVFVSTDLITVPIKMVEAVMTEITRQHGLGRSEVMFTCSHTHCGPALDEMLSYMLDMKYDDWKQVRGYQQTLNAKLVTLIGAAVKDLKPAAISFGNGHCQFAANRRAPKGIGP
;
A
#
# COMPACT_ATOMS: atom_id res chain seq x y z
N MET A 1 7.04 -3.80 6.47
CA MET A 1 8.46 -3.86 6.91
C MET A 1 8.82 -2.52 7.56
N ALA A 2 9.48 -2.53 8.71
CA ALA A 2 10.03 -1.33 9.34
C ALA A 2 11.56 -1.47 9.46
N ILE A 3 12.28 -0.41 9.16
CA ILE A 3 13.74 -0.33 9.25
C ILE A 3 14.07 0.91 10.06
N LYS A 4 15.02 0.79 11.00
CA LYS A 4 15.52 1.92 11.78
C LYS A 4 17.02 2.05 11.56
N ASP A 5 17.46 3.26 11.24
CA ASP A 5 18.88 3.54 11.06
C ASP A 5 19.58 3.82 12.41
N PRO A 6 20.92 3.88 12.44
CA PRO A 6 21.67 4.19 13.67
C PRO A 6 21.40 5.59 14.25
N THR A 7 20.83 6.51 13.48
CA THR A 7 20.43 7.85 13.96
C THR A 7 19.07 7.84 14.65
N GLY A 8 18.36 6.70 14.61
CA GLY A 8 17.05 6.51 15.22
C GLY A 8 15.87 6.78 14.27
N LYS A 9 16.14 7.19 13.02
CA LYS A 9 15.09 7.45 12.04
C LYS A 9 14.48 6.15 11.53
N THR A 10 13.16 6.12 11.42
CA THR A 10 12.43 4.92 11.00
C THR A 10 11.86 5.10 9.59
N ALA A 11 11.95 4.06 8.77
CA ALA A 11 11.27 3.96 7.48
C ALA A 11 10.40 2.70 7.47
N VAL A 12 9.14 2.86 7.05
CA VAL A 12 8.15 1.79 6.97
C VAL A 12 7.69 1.63 5.52
N PHE A 13 7.85 0.42 4.98
CA PHE A 13 7.32 0.01 3.69
C PHE A 13 6.12 -0.91 3.91
N VAL A 14 4.97 -0.51 3.36
CA VAL A 14 3.71 -1.23 3.43
C VAL A 14 3.34 -1.66 2.01
N SER A 15 3.53 -2.95 1.71
CA SER A 15 3.02 -3.54 0.46
C SER A 15 1.63 -4.10 0.69
N THR A 16 0.76 -3.93 -0.29
CA THR A 16 -0.64 -4.36 -0.24
C THR A 16 -1.03 -5.10 -1.51
N ASP A 17 -1.88 -6.12 -1.38
CA ASP A 17 -2.48 -6.80 -2.54
C ASP A 17 -3.77 -6.12 -2.96
N LEU A 18 -3.60 -4.94 -3.54
CA LEU A 18 -4.67 -4.06 -3.99
C LEU A 18 -4.41 -3.58 -5.42
N ILE A 19 -5.46 -3.07 -6.08
CA ILE A 19 -5.33 -2.41 -7.38
C ILE A 19 -4.62 -1.06 -7.25
N THR A 20 -4.84 -0.33 -6.17
CA THR A 20 -4.29 1.00 -5.94
C THR A 20 -4.22 1.30 -4.44
N VAL A 21 -3.64 2.44 -4.10
CA VAL A 21 -3.56 2.97 -2.73
C VAL A 21 -4.45 4.22 -2.65
N PRO A 22 -5.69 4.13 -2.13
CA PRO A 22 -6.57 5.29 -2.01
C PRO A 22 -6.03 6.33 -1.02
N ILE A 23 -6.16 7.62 -1.33
CA ILE A 23 -5.66 8.68 -0.44
C ILE A 23 -6.38 8.69 0.92
N LYS A 24 -7.71 8.46 0.94
CA LYS A 24 -8.48 8.39 2.19
C LYS A 24 -8.02 7.27 3.11
N MET A 25 -7.59 6.14 2.54
CA MET A 25 -6.98 5.04 3.30
C MET A 25 -5.67 5.51 3.93
N VAL A 26 -4.78 6.13 3.14
CA VAL A 26 -3.49 6.63 3.62
C VAL A 26 -3.70 7.66 4.73
N GLU A 27 -4.59 8.62 4.56
CA GLU A 27 -4.89 9.63 5.58
C GLU A 27 -5.38 8.99 6.88
N ALA A 28 -6.40 8.12 6.81
CA ALA A 28 -6.96 7.47 7.99
C ALA A 28 -5.92 6.62 8.73
N VAL A 29 -5.09 5.86 8.00
CA VAL A 29 -4.03 5.04 8.61
C VAL A 29 -2.92 5.94 9.18
N MET A 30 -2.49 6.97 8.46
CA MET A 30 -1.42 7.86 8.90
C MET A 30 -1.81 8.68 10.13
N THR A 31 -3.05 9.15 10.23
CA THR A 31 -3.57 9.79 11.45
C THR A 31 -3.32 8.92 12.67
N GLU A 32 -3.69 7.64 12.58
CA GLU A 32 -3.58 6.73 13.71
C GLU A 32 -2.14 6.29 13.97
N ILE A 33 -1.34 6.06 12.92
CA ILE A 33 0.07 5.72 13.05
C ILE A 33 0.89 6.87 13.64
N THR A 34 0.60 8.11 13.25
CA THR A 34 1.22 9.30 13.84
C THR A 34 0.88 9.37 15.32
N ARG A 35 -0.39 9.18 15.67
CA ARG A 35 -0.87 9.22 17.06
C ARG A 35 -0.28 8.12 17.94
N GLN A 36 -0.20 6.89 17.44
CA GLN A 36 0.25 5.73 18.24
C GLN A 36 1.78 5.57 18.27
N HIS A 37 2.48 5.97 17.22
CA HIS A 37 3.90 5.63 17.01
C HIS A 37 4.79 6.83 16.69
N GLY A 38 4.24 8.04 16.56
CA GLY A 38 5.00 9.25 16.27
C GLY A 38 5.60 9.30 14.85
N LEU A 39 5.24 8.36 13.96
CA LEU A 39 5.75 8.33 12.60
C LEU A 39 5.03 9.37 11.73
N GLY A 40 5.81 10.24 11.09
CA GLY A 40 5.34 11.23 10.14
C GLY A 40 5.11 10.64 8.74
N ARG A 41 4.44 11.44 7.89
CA ARG A 41 4.12 11.03 6.51
C ARG A 41 5.35 10.68 5.67
N SER A 42 6.49 11.31 5.92
CA SER A 42 7.76 11.07 5.21
C SER A 42 8.43 9.74 5.59
N GLU A 43 7.98 9.08 6.66
CA GLU A 43 8.55 7.83 7.17
C GLU A 43 7.80 6.60 6.67
N VAL A 44 6.64 6.75 6.02
CA VAL A 44 5.80 5.63 5.60
C VAL A 44 5.54 5.67 4.09
N MET A 45 5.86 4.57 3.42
CA MET A 45 5.57 4.34 2.01
C MET A 45 4.54 3.21 1.86
N PHE A 46 3.42 3.54 1.22
CA PHE A 46 2.40 2.56 0.82
C PHE A 46 2.59 2.21 -0.66
N THR A 47 2.60 0.92 -0.97
CA THR A 47 2.66 0.38 -2.33
C THR A 47 1.57 -0.67 -2.53
N CYS A 48 1.28 -1.00 -3.79
CA CYS A 48 0.34 -2.05 -4.14
C CYS A 48 0.91 -2.94 -5.25
N SER A 49 0.51 -4.21 -5.27
CA SER A 49 0.87 -5.16 -6.34
C SER A 49 0.10 -4.92 -7.65
N HIS A 50 -0.88 -4.01 -7.63
CA HIS A 50 -1.76 -3.71 -8.76
C HIS A 50 -2.58 -4.92 -9.21
N THR A 51 -3.01 -5.75 -8.26
CA THR A 51 -3.89 -6.89 -8.55
C THR A 51 -5.30 -6.43 -8.92
N HIS A 52 -5.85 -7.03 -9.97
CA HIS A 52 -7.24 -6.82 -10.40
C HIS A 52 -8.24 -7.79 -9.74
N CYS A 53 -7.76 -8.67 -8.86
CA CYS A 53 -8.58 -9.68 -8.18
C CYS A 53 -8.86 -9.32 -6.70
N GLY A 54 -8.61 -8.08 -6.30
CA GLY A 54 -8.91 -7.57 -4.96
C GLY A 54 -10.29 -6.90 -4.88
N PRO A 55 -10.80 -6.62 -3.67
CA PRO A 55 -12.04 -5.87 -3.49
C PRO A 55 -11.87 -4.42 -3.98
N ALA A 56 -12.97 -3.82 -4.45
CA ALA A 56 -13.04 -2.38 -4.64
C ALA A 56 -12.81 -1.66 -3.30
N LEU A 57 -12.19 -0.48 -3.36
CA LEU A 57 -11.84 0.33 -2.19
C LEU A 57 -12.35 1.75 -2.35
N ASP A 58 -12.89 2.28 -1.25
CA ASP A 58 -13.53 3.60 -1.22
C ASP A 58 -14.51 3.77 -2.40
N GLU A 59 -14.84 5.00 -2.76
CA GLU A 59 -15.65 5.31 -3.95
C GLU A 59 -14.76 5.70 -5.14
N MET A 60 -13.46 5.41 -5.09
CA MET A 60 -12.48 5.81 -6.12
C MET A 60 -12.83 5.25 -7.50
N LEU A 61 -13.42 4.05 -7.57
CA LEU A 61 -13.82 3.42 -8.83
C LEU A 61 -15.32 3.56 -9.12
N SER A 62 -16.04 4.41 -8.39
CA SER A 62 -17.49 4.56 -8.53
C SER A 62 -17.95 4.98 -9.92
N TYR A 63 -17.11 5.68 -10.68
CA TYR A 63 -17.39 6.04 -12.07
C TYR A 63 -17.20 4.89 -13.08
N MET A 64 -16.54 3.80 -12.67
CA MET A 64 -16.36 2.59 -13.50
C MET A 64 -17.22 1.41 -13.06
N LEU A 65 -17.61 1.38 -11.78
CA LEU A 65 -18.31 0.25 -11.17
C LEU A 65 -19.78 0.59 -10.94
N ASP A 66 -20.66 -0.05 -11.71
CA ASP A 66 -22.11 0.01 -11.49
C ASP A 66 -22.51 -0.97 -10.39
N MET A 67 -22.45 -0.50 -9.14
CA MET A 67 -22.72 -1.29 -7.93
C MET A 67 -23.94 -0.75 -7.19
N LYS A 68 -24.73 -1.65 -6.61
CA LYS A 68 -25.91 -1.27 -5.80
C LYS A 68 -25.46 -0.66 -4.46
N TYR A 69 -26.38 0.05 -3.80
CA TYR A 69 -26.12 0.67 -2.49
C TYR A 69 -25.55 -0.30 -1.45
N ASP A 70 -26.11 -1.51 -1.36
CA ASP A 70 -25.67 -2.52 -0.40
C ASP A 70 -24.26 -3.05 -0.70
N ASP A 71 -23.87 -3.11 -1.97
CA ASP A 71 -22.51 -3.49 -2.37
C ASP A 71 -21.51 -2.40 -1.97
N TRP A 72 -21.86 -1.12 -2.19
CA TRP A 72 -21.04 0.01 -1.72
C TRP A 72 -20.94 0.05 -0.19
N LYS A 73 -21.98 -0.38 0.53
CA LYS A 73 -21.93 -0.52 1.99
C LYS A 73 -20.89 -1.56 2.41
N GLN A 74 -20.80 -2.68 1.71
CA GLN A 74 -19.77 -3.70 1.94
C GLN A 74 -18.37 -3.16 1.64
N VAL A 75 -18.18 -2.43 0.54
CA VAL A 75 -16.91 -1.77 0.20
C VAL A 75 -16.44 -0.85 1.32
N ARG A 76 -17.33 0.02 1.84
CA ARG A 76 -17.02 0.92 2.96
C ARG A 76 -16.67 0.16 4.24
N GLY A 77 -17.41 -0.91 4.56
CA GLY A 77 -17.11 -1.76 5.72
C GLY A 77 -15.76 -2.48 5.60
N TYR A 78 -15.44 -2.97 4.40
CA TYR A 78 -14.13 -3.57 4.13
C TYR A 78 -13.01 -2.54 4.29
N GLN A 79 -13.16 -1.33 3.76
CA GLN A 79 -12.16 -0.26 3.89
C GLN A 79 -11.84 0.05 5.35
N GLN A 80 -12.84 0.14 6.22
CA GLN A 80 -12.63 0.35 7.67
C GLN A 80 -11.83 -0.79 8.30
N THR A 81 -12.18 -2.03 7.96
CA THR A 81 -11.46 -3.22 8.43
C THR A 81 -10.03 -3.24 7.95
N LEU A 82 -9.80 -2.91 6.67
CA LEU A 82 -8.47 -2.83 6.07
C LEU A 82 -7.63 -1.75 6.76
N ASN A 83 -8.17 -0.55 6.99
CA ASN A 83 -7.46 0.52 7.68
C ASN A 83 -6.99 0.08 9.07
N ALA A 84 -7.87 -0.53 9.86
CA ALA A 84 -7.53 -1.04 11.19
C ALA A 84 -6.42 -2.10 11.13
N LYS A 85 -6.51 -3.04 10.17
CA LYS A 85 -5.47 -4.06 9.96
C LYS A 85 -4.12 -3.43 9.58
N LEU A 86 -4.10 -2.41 8.72
CA LEU A 86 -2.88 -1.71 8.34
C LEU A 86 -2.25 -0.99 9.52
N VAL A 87 -3.05 -0.35 10.38
CA VAL A 87 -2.56 0.27 11.62
C VAL A 87 -1.90 -0.78 12.51
N THR A 88 -2.60 -1.89 12.78
CA THR A 88 -2.07 -2.99 13.60
C THR A 88 -0.79 -3.58 13.01
N LEU A 89 -0.76 -3.81 11.69
CA LEU A 89 0.39 -4.37 10.97
C LEU A 89 1.63 -3.47 11.11
N ILE A 90 1.47 -2.17 10.86
CA ILE A 90 2.57 -1.21 10.97
C ILE A 90 3.05 -1.14 12.42
N GLY A 91 2.13 -1.04 13.38
CA GLY A 91 2.48 -0.99 14.80
C GLY A 91 3.22 -2.24 15.27
N ALA A 92 2.82 -3.43 14.80
CA ALA A 92 3.53 -4.67 15.08
C ALA A 92 4.95 -4.66 14.50
N ALA A 93 5.11 -4.22 13.24
CA ALA A 93 6.42 -4.14 12.59
C ALA A 93 7.37 -3.16 13.30
N VAL A 94 6.86 -2.03 13.79
CA VAL A 94 7.66 -1.04 14.54
C VAL A 94 8.07 -1.58 15.92
N LYS A 95 7.22 -2.39 16.56
CA LYS A 95 7.52 -2.99 17.87
C LYS A 95 8.51 -4.16 17.80
N ASP A 96 8.58 -4.88 16.68
CA ASP A 96 9.53 -6.00 16.46
C ASP A 96 10.86 -5.56 15.82
N LEU A 97 11.27 -4.30 16.01
CA LEU A 97 12.59 -3.85 15.56
C LEU A 97 13.71 -4.54 16.34
N LYS A 98 14.65 -5.14 15.62
CA LYS A 98 15.82 -5.84 16.16
C LYS A 98 17.04 -5.68 15.25
N PRO A 99 18.26 -5.87 15.78
CA PRO A 99 19.47 -5.83 14.96
C PRO A 99 19.37 -6.80 13.78
N ALA A 100 19.70 -6.31 12.58
CA ALA A 100 19.64 -7.07 11.34
C ALA A 100 20.67 -6.53 10.33
N ALA A 101 21.02 -7.35 9.34
CA ALA A 101 21.78 -6.92 8.18
C ALA A 101 20.84 -6.75 6.98
N ILE A 102 21.08 -5.72 6.17
CA ILE A 102 20.34 -5.47 4.93
C ILE A 102 21.30 -5.67 3.76
N SER A 103 20.89 -6.48 2.79
CA SER A 103 21.57 -6.67 1.51
C SER A 103 20.60 -6.41 0.38
N PHE A 104 21.11 -5.96 -0.76
CA PHE A 104 20.32 -5.83 -1.99
C PHE A 104 21.01 -6.57 -3.14
N GLY A 105 20.21 -6.95 -4.13
CA GLY A 105 20.68 -7.57 -5.35
C GLY A 105 19.85 -7.10 -6.53
N ASN A 106 20.39 -7.24 -7.73
CA ASN A 106 19.70 -6.94 -8.97
C ASN A 106 19.77 -8.17 -9.89
N GLY A 107 18.74 -8.38 -10.69
CA GLY A 107 18.66 -9.47 -11.64
C GLY A 107 17.72 -9.14 -12.79
N HIS A 108 17.68 -10.04 -13.77
CA HIS A 108 16.85 -9.91 -14.96
C HIS A 108 15.77 -11.01 -15.00
N CYS A 109 14.56 -10.66 -15.45
CA CYS A 109 13.45 -11.59 -15.63
C CYS A 109 12.73 -11.31 -16.95
N GLN A 110 12.15 -12.34 -17.57
CA GLN A 110 11.63 -12.30 -18.95
C GLN A 110 10.12 -12.62 -19.06
N PHE A 111 9.36 -12.50 -17.97
CA PHE A 111 7.95 -12.89 -17.97
C PHE A 111 6.99 -11.80 -18.49
N ALA A 112 7.41 -10.53 -18.48
CA ALA A 112 6.56 -9.40 -18.84
C ALA A 112 6.69 -9.04 -20.32
N ALA A 113 5.57 -8.68 -20.96
CA ALA A 113 5.53 -8.23 -22.35
C ALA A 113 4.92 -6.83 -22.46
N ASN A 114 5.40 -6.03 -23.42
CA ASN A 114 4.79 -4.74 -23.71
C ASN A 114 3.50 -4.93 -24.52
N ARG A 115 2.34 -4.72 -23.89
CA ARG A 115 1.01 -4.80 -24.54
C ARG A 115 0.76 -3.68 -25.58
N ARG A 116 1.65 -2.69 -25.68
CA ARG A 116 1.62 -1.58 -26.64
C ARG A 116 3.00 -1.44 -27.29
N ALA A 117 3.53 -2.54 -27.84
CA ALA A 117 4.79 -2.49 -28.58
C ALA A 117 4.70 -1.46 -29.73
N PRO A 118 5.77 -0.69 -29.99
CA PRO A 118 5.82 0.19 -31.16
C PRO A 118 5.53 -0.62 -32.44
N LYS A 119 4.59 -0.15 -33.26
CA LYS A 119 4.24 -0.80 -34.55
C LYS A 119 5.20 -0.45 -35.69
N GLY A 120 6.26 0.31 -35.40
CA GLY A 120 7.25 0.80 -36.35
C GLY A 120 8.20 1.77 -35.67
N ILE A 121 9.14 2.30 -36.46
CA ILE A 121 9.91 3.49 -36.10
C ILE A 121 8.96 4.66 -36.40
N GLY A 122 8.62 5.47 -35.39
CA GLY A 122 7.89 6.73 -35.63
C GLY A 122 8.69 7.64 -36.57
N PRO A 123 8.17 8.81 -36.98
CA PRO A 123 9.03 9.81 -37.62
C PRO A 123 10.27 10.11 -36.75
#